data_AF-A0AAV3M8W6-F1
#
_entry.id   AF-A0AAV3M8W6-F1
#
_cell.length_a   1.000
_cell.length_b   1.000
_cell.length_c   1.000
_cell.angle_alpha   90.00
_cell.angle_beta   90.00
_cell.angle_gamma   90.00
#
_symmetry.space_group_name_H-M   'P 1'
#
loop_
_entity.id
_entity.type
_entity.pdbx_description
1 polymer ?
#
loop_
_entity_poly.entity_id
_entity_poly.type
_entity_poly.pdbx_seq_one_letter_code
_entity_poly.pdbx_strand_id
1 'polypeptide(L)'
;MVTKAQLLEQISVEVSFDQDLICACNSILDYICISEKDNLKHLPIYKINKIIKNKESSFTFNVINFLSGEQFPIFNVCFEFIDGDFIEQVDHETLVYSQINNVYYHPETGESVQDYESKIFMYLSLSDFGREIICN
;
A
#
# COMPACT_ATOMS: atom_id res chain seq x y z
N MET A 1 17.38 9.00 -6.85
CA MET A 1 17.62 9.21 -5.40
C MET A 1 17.21 10.60 -4.95
N VAL A 2 16.28 10.66 -4.00
CA VAL A 2 15.73 11.87 -3.36
C VAL A 2 15.86 11.71 -1.85
N THR A 3 16.11 12.79 -1.11
CA THR A 3 16.15 12.72 0.36
C THR A 3 14.75 12.74 0.96
N LYS A 4 14.60 12.15 2.15
CA LYS A 4 13.36 12.26 2.94
C LYS A 4 12.94 13.72 3.12
N ALA A 5 13.89 14.62 3.41
CA ALA A 5 13.61 16.05 3.61
C ALA A 5 13.03 16.72 2.35
N GLN A 6 13.64 16.45 1.19
CA GLN A 6 13.14 16.98 -0.10
C GLN A 6 11.75 16.45 -0.43
N LEU A 7 11.49 15.16 -0.18
CA LEU A 7 10.16 14.59 -0.36
C LEU A 7 9.13 15.26 0.53
N LEU A 8 9.44 15.46 1.81
CA LEU A 8 8.51 16.09 2.73
C LEU A 8 8.22 17.55 2.36
N GLU A 9 9.21 18.28 1.85
CA GLU A 9 9.02 19.63 1.31
C GLU A 9 8.08 19.61 0.10
N GLN A 10 8.29 18.71 -0.86
CA GLN A 10 7.42 18.55 -2.03
C GLN A 10 5.99 18.20 -1.64
N ILE A 11 5.82 17.26 -0.71
CA ILE A 11 4.51 16.89 -0.16
C ILE A 11 3.84 18.10 0.48
N SER A 12 4.56 18.87 1.29
CA SER A 12 4.00 20.05 1.97
C SER A 12 3.52 21.12 0.98
N VAL A 13 4.17 21.25 -0.19
CA VAL A 13 3.75 22.15 -1.26
C VAL A 13 2.47 21.63 -1.94
N GLU A 14 2.42 20.33 -2.26
CA GLU A 14 1.30 19.73 -3.00
C GLU A 14 0.00 19.77 -2.20
N VAL A 15 0.03 19.34 -0.93
CA VAL A 15 -1.19 19.14 -0.13
C VAL A 15 -1.68 20.43 0.56
N SER A 16 -1.04 21.57 0.29
CA SER A 16 -1.51 22.93 0.61
C SER A 16 -2.48 23.03 1.81
N PHE A 17 -1.92 23.02 3.04
CA PHE A 17 -2.61 23.17 4.34
C PHE A 17 -3.25 21.93 4.99
N ASP A 18 -3.25 20.74 4.37
CA ASP A 18 -3.66 19.51 5.08
C ASP A 18 -2.53 18.99 6.00
N GLN A 19 -2.52 19.50 7.23
CA GLN A 19 -1.51 19.13 8.24
C GLN A 19 -1.58 17.66 8.65
N ASP A 20 -2.77 17.06 8.63
CA ASP A 20 -2.93 15.66 9.03
C ASP A 20 -2.31 14.74 7.99
N LEU A 21 -2.55 14.99 6.70
CA LEU A 21 -1.94 14.23 5.61
C LEU A 21 -0.42 14.41 5.58
N ILE A 22 0.11 15.62 5.80
CA ILE A 22 1.55 15.87 5.91
C ILE A 22 2.16 15.05 7.07
N CYS A 23 1.52 15.07 8.25
CA CYS A 23 1.99 14.32 9.42
C CYS A 23 1.96 12.81 9.18
N ALA A 24 0.92 12.30 8.52
CA ALA A 24 0.78 10.89 8.16
C ALA A 24 1.89 10.48 7.17
N CYS A 25 2.13 11.27 6.14
CA CYS A 25 3.19 11.03 5.17
C CYS A 25 4.58 11.04 5.82
N ASN A 26 4.86 12.02 6.70
CA ASN A 26 6.13 12.04 7.43
C ASN A 26 6.30 10.80 8.32
N SER A 27 5.25 10.37 9.01
CA SER A 27 5.30 9.16 9.86
C SER A 27 5.61 7.90 9.07
N ILE A 28 5.09 7.81 7.83
CA ILE A 28 5.39 6.72 6.91
C ILE A 28 6.82 6.80 6.41
N LEU A 29 7.30 7.98 6.01
CA LEU A 29 8.69 8.17 5.59
C LEU A 29 9.68 7.84 6.72
N ASP A 30 9.37 8.24 7.95
CA ASP A 30 10.11 7.83 9.14
C ASP A 30 10.15 6.31 9.29
N TYR A 31 9.00 5.65 9.15
CA TYR A 31 8.94 4.19 9.21
C TYR A 31 9.78 3.52 8.12
N ILE A 32 9.74 4.02 6.89
CA ILE A 32 10.57 3.52 5.77
C ILE A 32 12.05 3.66 6.10
N CYS A 33 12.45 4.75 6.76
CA CYS A 33 13.84 5.05 7.05
C CYS A 33 14.45 4.23 8.19
N ILE A 34 13.64 3.79 9.15
CA ILE A 34 14.10 2.95 10.27
C ILE A 34 13.92 1.45 10.01
N SER A 35 13.16 1.07 8.99
CA SER A 35 12.85 -0.33 8.69
C SER A 35 13.87 -0.95 7.74
N GLU A 36 14.19 -2.22 7.95
CA GLU A 36 14.89 -3.02 6.95
C GLU A 36 14.04 -3.13 5.68
N LYS A 37 14.68 -2.99 4.51
CA LYS A 37 13.96 -2.95 3.22
C LYS A 37 13.18 -4.24 2.93
N ASP A 38 13.60 -5.38 3.47
CA ASP A 38 12.87 -6.64 3.34
C ASP A 38 11.53 -6.63 4.10
N ASN A 39 11.46 -5.97 5.25
CA ASN A 39 10.21 -5.77 6.00
C ASN A 39 9.22 -4.83 5.29
N LEU A 40 9.66 -4.19 4.20
CA LEU A 40 8.83 -3.29 3.39
C LEU A 40 8.37 -3.93 2.07
N LYS A 41 8.64 -5.23 1.87
CA LYS A 41 8.10 -6.00 0.73
C LYS A 41 6.60 -6.29 0.87
N HIS A 42 6.10 -6.32 2.11
CA HIS A 42 4.70 -6.58 2.43
C HIS A 42 4.29 -5.77 3.67
N LEU A 43 3.47 -4.74 3.47
CA LEU A 43 2.85 -3.95 4.53
C LEU A 43 1.34 -4.07 4.44
N PRO A 44 0.71 -4.87 5.33
CA PRO A 44 -0.74 -4.92 5.44
C PRO A 44 -1.31 -3.55 5.86
N ILE A 45 -2.54 -3.25 5.46
CA ILE A 45 -3.22 -1.97 5.77
C ILE A 45 -3.28 -1.69 7.29
N TYR A 46 -3.48 -2.72 8.12
CA TYR A 46 -3.49 -2.55 9.57
C TYR A 46 -2.16 -1.98 10.11
N LYS A 47 -1.03 -2.27 9.44
CA LYS A 47 0.29 -1.74 9.80
C LYS A 47 0.38 -0.26 9.46
N ILE A 48 -0.16 0.16 8.32
CA ILE A 48 -0.26 1.58 7.93
C ILE A 48 -1.09 2.35 8.96
N ASN A 49 -2.26 1.84 9.35
CA ASN A 49 -3.10 2.44 10.40
C ASN A 49 -2.32 2.66 11.71
N LYS A 50 -1.47 1.69 12.10
CA LYS A 50 -0.62 1.80 13.29
C LYS A 50 0.47 2.87 13.12
N ILE A 51 1.07 2.99 11.94
CA ILE A 51 2.13 3.99 11.65
C ILE A 51 1.57 5.41 11.72
N ILE A 52 0.44 5.67 11.05
CA ILE A 52 -0.17 7.00 11.00
C ILE A 52 -1.05 7.30 12.22
N LYS A 53 -1.19 6.34 13.14
CA LYS A 53 -2.00 6.42 14.38
C LYS A 53 -3.47 6.84 14.13
N ASN A 54 -4.02 6.47 12.97
CA ASN A 54 -5.40 6.77 12.60
C ASN A 54 -6.24 5.49 12.57
N LYS A 55 -7.52 5.60 12.94
CA LYS A 55 -8.51 4.51 12.92
C LYS A 55 -9.54 4.67 11.81
N GLU A 56 -9.56 5.81 11.12
CA GLU A 56 -10.48 6.08 10.03
C GLU A 56 -9.93 5.49 8.72
N SER A 57 -10.67 4.52 8.15
CA SER A 57 -10.25 3.82 6.94
C SER A 57 -10.13 4.76 5.74
N SER A 58 -11.07 5.70 5.57
CA SER A 58 -11.08 6.70 4.49
C SER A 58 -9.78 7.53 4.46
N PHE A 59 -9.36 8.05 5.60
CA PHE A 59 -8.12 8.82 5.70
C PHE A 59 -6.90 7.96 5.38
N THR A 60 -6.87 6.72 5.85
CA THR A 60 -5.79 5.79 5.52
C THR A 60 -5.69 5.56 4.03
N PHE A 61 -6.81 5.29 3.36
CA PHE A 61 -6.82 5.13 1.89
C PHE A 61 -6.42 6.42 1.17
N ASN A 62 -6.76 7.60 1.69
CA ASN A 62 -6.29 8.86 1.13
C ASN A 62 -4.75 8.96 1.17
N VAL A 63 -4.14 8.65 2.33
CA VAL A 63 -2.67 8.62 2.49
C VAL A 63 -2.04 7.60 1.54
N ILE A 64 -2.62 6.40 1.43
CA ILE A 64 -2.12 5.35 0.54
C ILE A 64 -2.18 5.78 -0.92
N ASN A 65 -3.31 6.32 -1.36
CA ASN A 65 -3.49 6.79 -2.72
C ASN A 65 -2.49 7.91 -3.06
N PHE A 66 -2.25 8.82 -2.12
CA PHE A 66 -1.28 9.89 -2.29
C PHE A 66 0.15 9.35 -2.44
N LEU A 67 0.58 8.42 -1.56
CA LEU A 67 1.94 7.84 -1.56
C LEU A 67 2.12 6.66 -2.54
N SER A 68 1.09 6.34 -3.32
CA SER A 68 1.16 5.36 -4.42
C SER A 68 0.82 6.00 -5.77
N GLY A 69 0.56 7.31 -5.77
CA GLY A 69 0.19 8.07 -6.97
C GLY A 69 1.40 8.41 -7.83
N GLU A 70 1.15 8.90 -9.04
CA GLU A 70 2.20 9.20 -10.03
C GLU A 70 3.25 10.19 -9.53
N GLN A 71 2.85 11.17 -8.72
CA GLN A 71 3.75 12.20 -8.20
C GLN A 71 4.65 11.69 -7.07
N PHE A 72 4.12 10.81 -6.21
CA PHE A 72 4.84 10.23 -5.08
C PHE A 72 4.68 8.71 -5.10
N PRO A 73 5.30 8.00 -6.07
CA PRO A 73 5.12 6.57 -6.25
C PRO A 73 5.98 5.80 -5.23
N ILE A 74 5.78 6.02 -3.93
CA ILE A 74 6.59 5.43 -2.86
C ILE A 74 6.21 3.97 -2.61
N PHE A 75 4.93 3.65 -2.76
CA PHE A 75 4.41 2.29 -2.65
C PHE A 75 3.77 1.82 -3.96
N ASN A 76 3.81 0.51 -4.15
CA ASN A 76 2.90 -0.20 -5.04
C ASN A 76 1.72 -0.71 -4.21
N VAL A 77 0.51 -0.55 -4.74
CA VAL A 77 -0.69 -1.21 -4.20
C VAL A 77 -0.75 -2.63 -4.76
N CYS A 78 -0.81 -3.60 -3.87
CA CYS A 78 -0.83 -5.03 -4.21
C CYS A 78 -2.03 -5.71 -3.56
N PHE A 79 -2.40 -6.86 -4.08
CA PHE A 79 -3.50 -7.67 -3.57
C PHE A 79 -3.04 -9.12 -3.40
N GLU A 80 -3.54 -9.78 -2.38
CA GLU A 80 -3.30 -11.20 -2.13
C GLU A 80 -4.60 -11.91 -1.83
N PHE A 81 -4.69 -13.15 -2.30
CA PHE A 81 -5.75 -14.08 -1.97
C PHE A 81 -5.28 -14.93 -0.79
N ILE A 82 -6.11 -15.02 0.25
CA ILE A 82 -5.84 -15.81 1.45
C ILE A 82 -6.97 -16.81 1.67
N ASP A 83 -6.66 -18.10 1.61
CA ASP A 83 -7.58 -19.19 1.93
C ASP A 83 -6.93 -20.22 2.85
N GLY A 84 -7.19 -20.09 4.16
CA GLY A 84 -6.48 -20.87 5.17
C GLY A 84 -4.99 -20.54 5.17
N ASP A 85 -4.16 -21.54 4.87
CA ASP A 85 -2.70 -21.40 4.78
C ASP A 85 -2.23 -21.05 3.35
N PHE A 86 -3.13 -21.04 2.37
CA PHE A 86 -2.82 -20.66 0.99
C PHE A 86 -2.80 -19.13 0.87
N ILE A 87 -1.65 -18.57 0.49
CA ILE A 87 -1.46 -17.14 0.28
C ILE A 87 -0.79 -16.94 -1.07
N GLU A 88 -1.46 -16.25 -1.99
CA GLU A 88 -0.91 -15.92 -3.30
C GLU A 88 -1.23 -14.49 -3.69
N GLN A 89 -0.25 -13.81 -4.29
CA GLN A 89 -0.46 -12.48 -4.84
C GLN A 89 -1.43 -12.55 -6.03
N VAL A 90 -2.43 -11.69 -6.04
CA VAL A 90 -3.36 -11.56 -7.15
C VAL A 90 -2.86 -10.47 -8.09
N ASP A 91 -2.61 -10.83 -9.34
CA ASP A 91 -2.26 -9.87 -10.37
C ASP A 91 -3.46 -8.99 -10.76
N HIS A 92 -3.17 -7.86 -11.39
CA HIS A 92 -4.17 -6.87 -11.75
C HIS A 92 -5.19 -7.38 -12.78
N GLU A 93 -4.77 -8.18 -13.76
CA GLU A 93 -5.67 -8.70 -14.80
C GLU A 93 -6.69 -9.67 -14.18
N THR A 94 -6.22 -10.56 -13.33
CA THR A 94 -7.06 -11.49 -12.56
C THR A 94 -8.04 -10.74 -11.67
N LEU A 95 -7.58 -9.73 -10.92
CA LEU A 95 -8.45 -8.94 -10.03
C LEU A 95 -9.57 -8.23 -10.82
N VAL A 96 -9.21 -7.56 -11.92
CA VAL A 96 -10.17 -6.85 -12.78
C VAL A 96 -11.15 -7.83 -13.41
N TYR A 97 -10.66 -8.96 -13.93
CA TYR A 97 -11.51 -10.01 -14.47
C TYR A 97 -12.53 -10.48 -13.43
N SER A 98 -12.09 -10.73 -12.20
CA SER A 98 -12.96 -11.20 -11.13
C SER A 98 -14.03 -10.18 -10.74
N GLN A 99 -13.68 -8.91 -10.67
CA GLN A 99 -14.64 -7.84 -10.39
C GLN A 99 -15.69 -7.69 -11.50
N ILE A 100 -15.29 -7.79 -12.77
CA ILE A 100 -16.19 -7.66 -13.92
C ILE A 100 -17.14 -8.87 -14.01
N ASN A 101 -16.62 -10.07 -13.80
CA ASN A 101 -17.36 -11.32 -14.00
C ASN A 101 -17.99 -11.86 -12.72
N ASN A 102 -17.74 -11.20 -11.58
CA ASN A 102 -18.18 -11.61 -10.25
C ASN A 102 -17.79 -13.06 -9.91
N VAL A 103 -16.57 -13.45 -10.27
CA VAL A 103 -16.03 -14.81 -10.05
C VAL A 103 -14.52 -14.78 -9.90
N TYR A 104 -14.01 -15.47 -8.89
CA TYR A 104 -12.58 -15.73 -8.71
C TYR A 104 -12.35 -17.23 -8.63
N TYR A 105 -11.30 -17.72 -9.29
CA TYR A 105 -10.93 -19.13 -9.28
C TYR A 105 -9.70 -19.31 -8.39
N HIS A 106 -9.77 -20.26 -7.47
CA HIS A 106 -8.64 -20.59 -6.61
C HIS A 106 -7.45 -21.01 -7.49
N PRO A 107 -6.28 -20.35 -7.39
CA PRO A 107 -5.17 -20.61 -8.30
C PRO A 107 -4.67 -22.06 -8.28
N GLU A 108 -4.66 -22.69 -7.10
CA GLU A 108 -4.24 -24.10 -6.94
C GLU A 108 -5.28 -25.11 -7.43
N THR A 109 -6.58 -24.95 -7.11
CA THR A 109 -7.60 -25.97 -7.40
C THR A 109 -8.37 -25.73 -8.70
N GLY A 110 -8.36 -24.49 -9.20
CA GLY A 110 -9.18 -24.04 -10.33
C GLY A 110 -10.67 -23.94 -10.02
N GLU A 111 -11.09 -24.17 -8.78
CA GLU A 111 -12.49 -24.08 -8.38
C GLU A 111 -12.91 -22.64 -8.10
N SER A 112 -14.17 -22.30 -8.41
CA SER A 112 -14.73 -21.00 -8.09
C SER A 112 -14.81 -20.81 -6.58
N VAL A 113 -14.31 -19.68 -6.08
CA VAL A 113 -14.36 -19.33 -4.66
C VAL A 113 -15.63 -18.53 -4.37
N GLN A 114 -16.45 -19.04 -3.45
CA GLN A 114 -17.61 -18.29 -2.95
C GLN A 114 -17.13 -17.14 -2.05
N ASP A 115 -17.76 -15.97 -2.17
CA ASP A 115 -17.44 -14.77 -1.38
C ASP A 115 -15.93 -14.43 -1.43
N TYR A 116 -15.35 -14.51 -2.62
CA TYR A 116 -13.90 -14.33 -2.79
C TYR A 116 -13.44 -12.93 -2.34
N GLU A 117 -14.30 -11.92 -2.39
CA GLU A 117 -14.00 -10.56 -1.97
C GLU A 117 -13.57 -10.49 -0.50
N SER A 118 -14.09 -11.36 0.36
CA SER A 118 -13.69 -11.43 1.78
C SER A 118 -12.32 -12.12 1.98
N LYS A 119 -11.79 -12.73 0.92
CA LYS A 119 -10.49 -13.41 0.89
C LYS A 119 -9.41 -12.65 0.11
N ILE A 120 -9.77 -11.53 -0.53
CA ILE A 120 -8.81 -10.66 -1.21
C ILE A 120 -8.41 -9.52 -0.27
N PHE A 121 -7.12 -9.44 0.04
CA PHE A 121 -6.57 -8.45 0.95
C PHE A 121 -5.61 -7.52 0.21
N MET A 122 -5.74 -6.22 0.49
CA MET A 122 -4.78 -5.23 0.02
C MET A 122 -3.57 -5.19 0.94
N TYR A 123 -2.39 -5.05 0.34
CA TYR A 123 -1.15 -4.71 1.04
C TYR A 123 -0.31 -3.75 0.19
N LEU A 124 0.68 -3.11 0.81
CA LEU A 124 1.62 -2.24 0.12
C LEU A 124 2.98 -2.90 0.04
N SER A 125 3.67 -2.69 -1.07
CA SER A 125 5.10 -3.00 -1.19
C SER A 125 5.87 -1.75 -1.55
N LEU A 126 7.10 -1.62 -1.03
CA LEU A 126 7.97 -0.50 -1.38
C LEU A 126 8.32 -0.57 -2.87
N SER A 127 8.02 0.50 -3.61
CA SER A 127 8.35 0.62 -5.02
C SER A 127 9.84 0.81 -5.24
N ASP A 128 10.27 0.80 -6.50
CA ASP A 128 11.66 1.12 -6.85
C ASP A 128 12.04 2.54 -6.42
N PHE A 129 11.13 3.51 -6.61
CA PHE A 129 11.33 4.89 -6.13
C PHE A 129 11.44 4.95 -4.60
N GLY A 130 10.55 4.25 -3.88
CA GLY A 130 10.58 4.19 -2.42
C GLY A 130 11.87 3.56 -1.87
N ARG A 131 12.48 2.63 -2.61
CA ARG A 131 13.77 2.01 -2.26
C ARG A 131 14.93 3.00 -2.36
N GLU A 132 14.87 3.95 -3.27
CA GLU A 132 15.90 4.97 -3.52
C GLU A 132 15.87 6.17 -2.57
N ILE A 133 14.93 6.21 -1.61
CA ILE A 133 14.84 7.31 -0.64
C ILE A 133 16.07 7.29 0.28
N ILE A 134 16.77 8.43 0.33
CA ILE A 134 17.90 8.67 1.24
C ILE A 134 17.35 9.21 2.56
N CYS A 135 17.72 8.56 3.67
CA CYS A 135 17.16 8.81 5.00
C CYS A 135 18.01 9.70 5.90
N ASN A 136 19.08 10.26 5.35
CA ASN A 136 20.11 11.02 6.05
C ASN A 136 19.64 12.43 6.41
#